data_AF-A0A5B7B6M6-F1
#
_entry.id   AF-A0A5B7B6M6-F1
#
_cell.length_a   1.000
_cell.length_b   1.000
_cell.length_c   1.000
_cell.angle_alpha   90.00
_cell.angle_beta   90.00
_cell.angle_gamma   90.00
#
_symmetry.space_group_name_H-M   'P 1'
#
loop_
_entity.id
_entity.type
_entity.pdbx_description
1 polymer ?
#
loop_
_entity_poly.entity_id
_entity_poly.type
_entity_poly.pdbx_seq_one_letter_code
_entity_poly.pdbx_strand_id
1 'polypeptide(L)'
;DVVHFLHLKPRNTKHLHTVSLGFWIPLNFFKSFEMQLTLEFGGGLELLCDSVKIHNVNVVDPQAGEKLTMKDLLAWVRTNLIKERPEMFMKGDSVRPGVLVLVNDCDWELSGQLDTTLDEKDSVVFISTLHGG
;
A
#
# COMPACT_ATOMS: atom_id res chain seq x y z
N ASP A 1 10.77 -29.08 -18.84
CA ASP A 1 11.28 -28.05 -19.77
C ASP A 1 10.18 -27.30 -20.51
N VAL A 2 9.73 -26.17 -19.96
CA VAL A 2 9.20 -25.00 -20.70
C VAL A 2 9.50 -23.79 -19.81
N VAL A 3 10.79 -23.50 -19.64
CA VAL A 3 11.29 -22.24 -19.08
C VAL A 3 11.55 -21.34 -20.28
N HIS A 4 10.55 -20.58 -20.71
CA HIS A 4 10.69 -19.36 -21.52
C HIS A 4 9.30 -18.83 -21.88
N PHE A 5 9.11 -17.51 -21.82
CA PHE A 5 7.84 -16.76 -21.83
C PHE A 5 7.10 -16.83 -20.48
N LEU A 6 7.04 -15.77 -19.68
CA LEU A 6 6.51 -14.46 -20.04
C LEU A 6 7.21 -13.36 -19.23
N HIS A 7 8.07 -12.59 -19.88
CA HIS A 7 8.39 -11.22 -19.44
C HIS A 7 7.50 -10.29 -20.28
N LEU A 8 6.24 -10.11 -19.88
CA LEU A 8 5.36 -9.12 -20.48
C LEU A 8 5.14 -7.97 -19.48
N LYS A 9 5.88 -6.90 -19.73
CA LYS A 9 5.62 -5.54 -19.21
C LYS A 9 4.16 -5.17 -19.48
N PRO A 10 3.42 -4.56 -18.54
CA PRO A 10 2.10 -4.02 -18.87
C PRO A 10 2.28 -2.76 -19.72
N ARG A 11 2.04 -2.87 -21.02
CA ARG A 11 1.75 -1.70 -21.87
C ARG A 11 0.30 -1.32 -21.67
N ASN A 12 0.11 -0.10 -21.16
CA ASN A 12 -1.10 0.67 -21.32
C ASN A 12 -1.46 0.76 -22.82
N THR A 13 -2.56 0.13 -23.24
CA THR A 13 -3.35 0.57 -24.39
C THR A 13 -4.78 0.07 -24.26
N LYS A 14 -5.69 1.03 -24.30
CA LYS A 14 -7.13 0.88 -24.47
C LYS A 14 -7.37 0.16 -25.80
N HIS A 15 -8.00 -1.02 -25.79
CA HIS A 15 -8.92 -1.54 -26.82
C HIS A 15 -9.27 -3.01 -26.52
N LEU A 16 -10.54 -3.24 -26.18
CA LEU A 16 -11.15 -4.56 -26.05
C LEU A 16 -11.16 -5.26 -27.42
N HIS A 17 -10.40 -6.34 -27.56
CA HIS A 17 -10.62 -7.34 -28.61
C HIS A 17 -10.77 -8.70 -27.94
N THR A 18 -12.01 -9.19 -27.91
CA THR A 18 -12.40 -10.53 -27.49
C THR A 18 -11.65 -11.57 -28.34
N VAL A 19 -10.71 -12.28 -27.73
CA VAL A 19 -10.16 -13.52 -28.31
C VAL A 19 -10.85 -14.68 -27.59
N SER A 20 -11.83 -15.29 -28.27
CA SER A 20 -12.42 -16.55 -27.83
C SER A 20 -11.43 -17.69 -28.10
N LEU A 21 -10.71 -18.13 -27.08
CA LEU A 21 -10.01 -19.41 -27.04
C LEU A 21 -10.35 -20.09 -25.71
N GLY A 22 -11.01 -21.24 -25.80
CA GLY A 22 -11.69 -21.95 -24.71
C GLY A 22 -10.78 -22.54 -23.63
N PHE A 23 -10.20 -21.68 -22.80
CA PHE A 23 -9.73 -22.05 -21.47
C PHE A 23 -10.75 -21.52 -20.45
N TRP A 24 -11.57 -22.41 -19.89
CA TRP A 24 -12.35 -22.10 -18.68
C TRP A 24 -11.33 -22.00 -17.54
N ILE A 25 -10.72 -20.83 -17.38
CA ILE A 25 -9.96 -20.52 -16.17
C ILE A 25 -11.01 -20.45 -15.06
N PRO A 26 -10.97 -21.32 -14.03
CA PRO A 26 -11.91 -21.20 -12.93
C PRO A 26 -11.77 -19.78 -12.37
N LEU A 27 -12.90 -19.12 -12.10
CA LEU A 27 -12.96 -17.74 -11.58
C LEU A 27 -12.10 -17.56 -10.30
N ASN A 28 -11.73 -18.66 -9.64
CA ASN A 28 -10.86 -18.73 -8.47
C ASN A 28 -9.34 -18.74 -8.78
N PHE A 29 -8.91 -18.64 -10.04
CA PHE A 29 -7.51 -18.78 -10.43
C PHE A 29 -6.66 -17.53 -10.17
N PHE A 30 -7.27 -16.35 -10.01
CA PHE A 30 -6.62 -15.17 -9.45
C PHE A 30 -7.16 -14.91 -8.05
N LYS A 31 -6.76 -15.72 -7.07
CA LYS A 31 -6.93 -15.32 -5.68
C LYS A 31 -5.91 -14.23 -5.39
N SER A 32 -6.27 -12.99 -5.65
CA SER A 32 -5.59 -11.82 -5.10
C SER A 32 -5.55 -11.99 -3.59
N PHE A 33 -4.37 -12.04 -2.98
CA PHE A 33 -4.25 -12.07 -1.52
C PHE A 33 -4.41 -10.62 -1.05
N GLU A 34 -5.60 -10.30 -0.56
CA GLU A 34 -5.88 -9.04 0.10
C GLU A 34 -5.54 -9.19 1.57
N MET A 35 -4.79 -8.23 2.12
CA MET A 35 -4.53 -8.14 3.55
C MET A 35 -5.28 -6.98 4.16
N GLN A 36 -6.00 -7.26 5.25
CA GLN A 36 -6.72 -6.23 5.99
C GLN A 36 -5.79 -5.53 6.96
N LEU A 37 -5.68 -4.21 6.87
CA LEU A 37 -4.88 -3.38 7.76
C LEU A 37 -5.73 -2.24 8.34
N THR A 38 -5.36 -1.79 9.53
CA THR A 38 -5.91 -0.57 10.13
C THR A 38 -4.89 0.55 10.02
N LEU A 39 -5.24 1.65 9.36
CA LEU A 39 -4.37 2.82 9.23
C LEU A 39 -4.97 4.00 9.98
N GLU A 40 -4.18 4.63 10.84
CA GLU A 40 -4.58 5.83 11.56
C GLU A 40 -3.72 7.04 11.18
N PHE A 41 -4.37 8.16 10.88
CA PHE A 41 -3.71 9.44 10.59
C PHE A 41 -4.05 10.44 11.70
N GLY A 42 -3.00 11.04 12.28
CA GLY A 42 -3.11 12.04 13.33
C GLY A 42 -2.15 13.22 13.12
N GLY A 43 -2.27 14.22 13.99
CA GLY A 43 -1.44 15.44 13.92
C GLY A 43 -1.73 16.31 12.70
N GLY A 44 -2.96 16.26 12.17
CA GLY A 44 -3.40 17.02 11.00
C GLY A 44 -3.26 16.26 9.67
N LEU A 45 -2.65 15.06 9.66
CA LEU A 45 -2.53 14.24 8.46
C LEU A 45 -3.86 13.70 7.98
N GLU A 46 -4.87 13.55 8.84
CA GLU A 46 -6.22 13.13 8.48
C GLU A 46 -6.85 14.05 7.42
N LEU A 47 -6.46 15.34 7.41
CA LEU A 47 -6.93 16.31 6.43
C LEU A 47 -6.53 15.96 4.99
N LEU A 48 -5.49 15.14 4.82
CA LEU A 48 -5.01 14.70 3.50
C LEU A 48 -5.84 13.52 2.95
N CYS A 49 -6.66 12.87 3.79
CA CYS A 49 -7.46 11.69 3.47
C CYS A 49 -8.93 11.87 3.92
N ASP A 50 -9.61 12.87 3.33
CA ASP A 50 -11.02 13.23 3.58
C ASP A 50 -11.36 13.61 5.03
N SER A 51 -10.39 14.04 5.83
CA SER A 51 -10.57 14.29 7.28
C SER A 51 -11.01 13.05 8.07
N VAL A 52 -10.71 11.86 7.55
CA VAL A 52 -10.97 10.57 8.23
C VAL A 52 -9.70 10.12 8.93
N LYS A 53 -9.79 9.87 10.23
CA LYS A 53 -8.65 9.43 11.04
C LYS A 53 -8.30 7.97 10.83
N ILE A 54 -9.28 7.08 10.94
CA ILE A 54 -9.08 5.62 10.91
C ILE A 54 -9.62 5.06 9.61
N HIS A 55 -8.78 4.33 8.88
CA HIS A 55 -9.09 3.67 7.63
C HIS A 55 -8.85 2.17 7.76
N ASN A 56 -9.90 1.37 7.62
CA ASN A 56 -9.78 -0.08 7.48
C ASN A 56 -9.64 -0.38 5.98
N VAL A 57 -8.48 -0.89 5.58
CA VAL A 57 -8.14 -1.05 4.16
C VAL A 57 -7.79 -2.49 3.84
N ASN A 58 -8.07 -2.90 2.61
CA ASN A 58 -7.59 -4.14 2.04
C ASN A 58 -6.47 -3.80 1.07
N VAL A 59 -5.23 -4.11 1.44
CA VAL A 59 -4.07 -3.91 0.59
C VAL A 59 -3.85 -5.18 -0.22
N VAL A 60 -3.89 -5.05 -1.55
CA VAL A 60 -3.59 -6.14 -2.46
C VAL A 60 -2.07 -6.31 -2.50
N ASP A 61 -1.60 -7.53 -2.23
CA ASP A 61 -0.21 -7.90 -2.47
C ASP A 61 0.11 -7.78 -3.98
N PRO A 62 1.01 -6.87 -4.39
CA PRO A 62 1.36 -6.68 -5.80
C PRO A 62 2.16 -7.87 -6.37
N GLN A 63 2.75 -8.71 -5.54
CA GLN A 63 3.55 -9.87 -5.94
C GLN A 63 3.10 -11.11 -5.18
N ALA A 64 2.03 -11.74 -5.64
CA ALA A 64 1.45 -12.94 -5.04
C ALA A 64 2.52 -13.92 -4.48
N GLY A 65 2.71 -13.86 -3.15
CA GLY A 65 3.66 -14.71 -2.43
C GLY A 65 4.87 -14.01 -1.80
N GLU A 66 5.05 -12.70 -1.98
CA GLU A 66 6.03 -11.89 -1.27
C GLU A 66 5.35 -11.16 -0.09
N LYS A 67 6.06 -10.97 1.04
CA LYS A 67 5.48 -10.27 2.19
C LYS A 67 5.36 -8.78 1.89
N LEU A 68 4.19 -8.18 2.15
CA LEU A 68 3.99 -6.74 2.07
C LEU A 68 4.92 -6.02 3.05
N THR A 69 5.65 -5.04 2.56
CA THR A 69 6.52 -4.20 3.40
C THR A 69 5.90 -2.83 3.68
N MET A 70 6.43 -2.13 4.68
CA MET A 70 6.09 -0.72 4.93
C MET A 70 6.34 0.16 3.70
N LYS A 71 7.37 -0.12 2.89
CA LYS A 71 7.61 0.60 1.63
C LYS A 71 6.44 0.45 0.66
N ASP A 72 5.95 -0.78 0.50
CA ASP A 72 4.81 -1.07 -0.38
C ASP A 72 3.53 -0.42 0.14
N LEU A 73 3.31 -0.50 1.46
CA LEU A 73 2.19 0.18 2.12
C LEU A 73 2.22 1.69 1.87
N LEU A 74 3.37 2.35 2.03
CA LEU A 74 3.49 3.79 1.80
C LEU A 74 3.16 4.18 0.35
N ALA A 75 3.66 3.41 -0.62
CA ALA A 75 3.33 3.61 -2.03
C ALA A 75 1.82 3.44 -2.29
N TRP A 76 1.20 2.45 -1.65
CA TRP A 76 -0.23 2.20 -1.73
C TRP A 76 -1.03 3.34 -1.09
N VAL A 77 -0.69 3.76 0.13
CA VAL A 77 -1.36 4.85 0.86
C VAL A 77 -1.33 6.14 0.07
N ARG A 78 -0.17 6.50 -0.49
CA ARG A 78 -0.02 7.69 -1.34
C ARG A 78 -0.94 7.66 -2.56
N THR A 79 -1.17 6.49 -3.14
CA THR A 79 -1.95 6.34 -4.38
C THR A 79 -3.44 6.23 -4.11
N ASN A 80 -3.85 5.64 -2.97
CA ASN A 80 -5.23 5.27 -2.70
C ASN A 80 -5.92 6.13 -1.63
N LEU A 81 -5.19 6.60 -0.61
CA LEU A 81 -5.79 7.34 0.51
C LEU A 81 -5.47 8.84 0.50
N ILE A 82 -4.25 9.22 0.10
CA ILE A 82 -3.85 10.62 0.09
C ILE A 82 -4.44 11.32 -1.14
N LYS A 83 -5.36 12.26 -0.90
CA LYS A 83 -6.07 13.01 -1.95
C LYS A 83 -5.55 14.42 -2.12
N GLU A 84 -5.04 15.01 -1.05
CA GLU A 84 -4.53 16.37 -1.02
C GLU A 84 -3.04 16.37 -0.73
N ARG A 85 -2.26 17.13 -1.53
CA ARG A 85 -0.83 17.43 -1.31
C ARG A 85 0.01 16.23 -0.81
N PRO A 86 0.21 15.18 -1.63
CA PRO A 86 0.97 13.99 -1.22
C PRO A 86 2.40 14.27 -0.75
N GLU A 87 3.00 15.36 -1.19
CA GLU A 87 4.29 15.87 -0.72
C GLU A 87 4.32 16.31 0.76
N MET A 88 3.16 16.56 1.35
CA MET A 88 3.02 16.85 2.78
C MET A 88 3.14 15.59 3.64
N PHE A 89 2.79 14.43 3.07
CA PHE A 89 2.86 13.13 3.72
C PHE A 89 4.20 12.41 3.43
N MET A 90 4.64 12.38 2.17
CA MET A 90 5.85 11.66 1.74
C MET A 90 6.91 12.55 1.12
N LYS A 91 8.17 12.15 1.29
CA LYS A 91 9.33 12.72 0.59
C LYS A 91 10.18 11.59 0.00
N GLY A 92 10.17 11.49 -1.33
CA GLY A 92 10.80 10.35 -2.02
C GLY A 92 10.00 9.07 -1.76
N ASP A 93 10.67 8.07 -1.21
CA ASP A 93 10.11 6.73 -0.96
C ASP A 93 9.69 6.50 0.50
N SER A 94 9.82 7.53 1.36
CA SER A 94 9.52 7.45 2.79
C SER A 94 8.61 8.60 3.24
N VAL A 95 8.13 8.54 4.49
CA VAL A 95 7.37 9.62 5.11
C VAL A 95 8.22 10.88 5.23
N ARG A 96 7.57 12.04 5.22
CA ARG A 96 8.25 13.33 5.39
C ARG A 96 8.87 13.43 6.80
N PRO A 97 10.07 14.01 6.95
CA PRO A 97 10.63 14.29 8.27
C PRO A 97 9.64 15.08 9.15
N GLY A 98 9.48 14.64 10.41
CA GLY A 98 8.45 15.16 11.31
C GLY A 98 7.12 14.38 11.27
N VAL A 99 7.08 13.24 10.58
CA VAL A 99 6.01 12.24 10.73
C VAL A 99 6.58 11.05 11.49
N LEU A 100 5.96 10.72 12.63
CA LEU A 100 6.20 9.49 13.39
C LEU A 100 5.36 8.36 12.81
N VAL A 101 5.92 7.16 12.76
CA VAL A 101 5.24 5.96 12.26
C VAL A 101 5.33 4.88 13.32
N LEU A 102 4.18 4.34 13.71
CA LEU A 102 4.07 3.21 14.63
C LEU A 102 3.47 2.02 13.90
N VAL A 103 4.04 0.84 14.11
CA VAL A 103 3.47 -0.44 13.66
C VAL A 103 3.13 -1.23 14.91
N ASN A 104 1.85 -1.53 15.14
CA ASN A 104 1.34 -2.17 16.35
C ASN A 104 1.86 -1.50 17.64
N ASP A 105 1.70 -0.17 17.72
CA ASP A 105 2.16 0.69 18.82
C ASP A 105 3.68 0.70 19.07
N CYS A 106 4.46 0.04 18.20
CA CYS A 106 5.92 0.03 18.23
C CYS A 106 6.50 1.04 17.25
N ASP A 107 7.52 1.78 17.68
CA ASP A 107 8.25 2.69 16.80
C ASP A 107 8.92 1.91 15.67
N TRP A 108 8.59 2.25 14.42
CA TRP A 108 9.11 1.57 13.23
C TRP A 108 10.63 1.67 13.10
N GLU A 109 11.28 2.64 13.77
CA GLU A 109 12.74 2.77 13.78
C GLU A 109 13.41 1.55 14.44
N LEU A 110 12.68 0.83 15.31
CA LEU A 110 13.12 -0.40 15.94
C LEU A 110 12.77 -1.66 15.13
N SER A 111 11.91 -1.52 14.12
CA SER A 111 11.32 -2.65 13.37
C SER A 111 11.84 -2.80 11.94
N GLY A 112 12.83 -2.00 11.54
CA GLY A 112 13.41 -2.04 10.19
C GLY A 112 12.83 -1.00 9.23
N GLN A 113 12.01 -0.06 9.72
CA GLN A 113 11.46 1.07 8.95
C GLN A 113 10.75 0.59 7.67
N LEU A 114 11.30 0.92 6.49
CA LEU A 114 10.74 0.60 5.18
C LEU A 114 10.70 -0.91 4.90
N ASP A 115 11.63 -1.68 5.46
CA ASP A 115 11.75 -3.13 5.24
C ASP A 115 10.91 -3.95 6.23
N THR A 116 10.23 -3.27 7.17
CA THR A 116 9.30 -3.93 8.12
C THR A 116 8.22 -4.66 7.33
N THR A 117 8.10 -5.96 7.52
CA THR A 117 7.00 -6.75 6.93
C THR A 117 5.74 -6.61 7.75
N LEU A 118 4.60 -6.49 7.08
CA LEU A 118 3.29 -6.39 7.69
C LEU A 118 2.54 -7.71 7.58
N ASP A 119 1.76 -8.03 8.60
CA ASP A 119 0.89 -9.19 8.64
C ASP A 119 -0.60 -8.77 8.74
N GLU A 120 -1.49 -9.74 8.52
CA GLU A 120 -2.94 -9.55 8.54
C GLU A 120 -3.42 -8.93 9.87
N LYS A 121 -4.22 -7.87 9.79
CA LYS A 121 -4.78 -7.08 10.90
C LYS A 121 -3.79 -6.22 11.68
N ASP A 122 -2.59 -6.00 11.14
CA ASP A 122 -1.69 -5.01 11.72
C ASP A 122 -2.31 -3.60 11.73
N SER A 123 -1.91 -2.83 12.73
CA SER A 123 -2.24 -1.42 12.88
C SER A 123 -1.02 -0.56 12.56
N VAL A 124 -1.19 0.45 11.70
CA VAL A 124 -0.13 1.41 11.36
C VAL A 124 -0.63 2.83 11.62
N VAL A 125 0.09 3.57 12.45
CA VAL A 125 -0.29 4.93 12.86
C VAL A 125 0.73 5.92 12.31
N PHE A 126 0.25 6.97 11.64
CA PHE A 126 1.03 8.09 11.14
C PHE A 126 0.68 9.36 11.93
N ILE A 127 1.64 9.94 12.63
CA ILE A 127 1.43 11.15 13.43
C ILE A 127 2.37 12.24 12.97
N SER A 128 1.82 13.32 12.44
CA SER A 128 2.61 14.53 12.20
C SER A 128 2.92 15.24 13.52
N THR A 129 4.21 15.46 13.81
CA THR A 129 4.69 16.24 14.96
C THR A 129 5.08 17.66 14.60
N LEU A 130 5.10 18.00 13.30
CA LEU A 130 5.61 19.29 12.81
C LEU A 130 4.52 20.34 12.52
N HIS A 131 3.23 19.96 12.49
CA HIS A 131 2.15 20.86 12.04
C HIS A 131 1.47 21.67 13.16
N GLY A 132 2.17 21.95 14.26
CA GLY A 132 1.70 22.83 15.34
C GLY A 132 2.29 24.23 15.25
N GLY A 133 1.63 25.11 14.51
CA GLY A 133 1.91 26.55 14.44
C GLY A 133 0.73 27.33 13.89
#